data_AF-A0A1Q7PMZ9-F1
#
_entry.id   AF-A0A1Q7PMZ9-F1
#
_cell.length_a   1.000
_cell.length_b   1.000
_cell.length_c   1.000
_cell.angle_alpha   90.00
_cell.angle_beta   90.00
_cell.angle_gamma   90.00
#
_symmetry.space_group_name_H-M   'P 1'
#
loop_
_entity.id
_entity.type
_entity.pdbx_description
1 polymer ?
#
loop_
_entity_poly.entity_id
_entity_poly.type
_entity_poly.pdbx_seq_one_letter_code
_entity_poly.pdbx_strand_id
1 'polypeptide(L)'
;MIVVVVEGNGRTRLTLEDSRNLGRGASGTVYSVTNSEYGSSVAKIYHDPAKFDRRKIEAMISTPPRRLMVHIDGEMYPQYAWPTHIIENRPGHGIGYLMPKVEPSRALTLEHFYDRTLLRDRGLTTLALPQKLGIARNLSAVLAELHRQGDLVIDFKPQNIKVVRETQITTLLDCDAYSISVAGAPPFPATNFTAEYIAPEALQRGLAPAELDESQDRFALAVLFFQLLNSGHHPFQGILINNTDLPTTDDKVREGFYPHGLTPHPGIRPRSRSIHDCFDDTTRAMFDRAFTRPPQQRPSAGEWHAHWTSLLDREHGALQRCAFRPNDLFHVRFSSKPCGECRVEAFGASRLVAPAPRSPPVAQARPWGHPARRSLLNLDILEVVDLFRQQMNRSVSRIYWVLLLVAVTAGFWSAIPDTEGPAPLPAYRILWFGNNGSLRRTPGSTSSIIGYPRQCDSVIALERESGGWEMVQWGQQEGWVRTRFLDASPAPSCFLRP
;
A
#
# COMPACT_ATOMS: atom_id res chain seq x y z
N MET A 1 11.95 -0.58 -28.48
CA MET A 1 11.00 0.22 -29.29
C MET A 1 11.72 1.42 -29.85
N ILE A 2 11.41 1.85 -31.09
CA ILE A 2 11.98 3.07 -31.67
C ILE A 2 10.93 4.17 -31.62
N VAL A 3 11.32 5.34 -31.12
CA VAL A 3 10.44 6.52 -31.00
C VAL A 3 11.18 7.78 -31.44
N VAL A 4 10.46 8.89 -31.51
CA VAL A 4 11.04 10.21 -31.78
C VAL A 4 10.81 11.12 -30.59
N VAL A 5 11.85 11.82 -30.15
CA VAL A 5 11.72 12.94 -29.22
C VAL A 5 11.69 14.25 -29.99
N VAL A 6 10.81 15.15 -29.55
CA VAL A 6 10.62 16.48 -30.14
C VAL A 6 11.24 17.53 -29.24
N GLU A 7 12.11 18.37 -29.81
CA GLU A 7 12.75 19.49 -29.13
C GLU A 7 12.77 20.71 -30.07
N GLY A 8 11.89 21.69 -29.82
CA GLY A 8 11.67 22.78 -30.76
C GLY A 8 11.27 22.26 -32.15
N ASN A 9 12.07 22.58 -33.16
CA ASN A 9 11.90 22.04 -34.53
C ASN A 9 12.72 20.76 -34.79
N GLY A 10 13.54 20.34 -33.82
CA GLY A 10 14.38 19.14 -33.88
C GLY A 10 13.58 17.87 -33.60
N ARG A 11 13.97 16.78 -34.29
CA ARG A 11 13.40 15.44 -34.11
C ARG A 11 14.54 14.44 -33.96
N THR A 12 14.71 13.88 -32.76
CA THR A 12 15.77 12.92 -32.46
C THR A 12 15.18 11.52 -32.32
N ARG A 13 15.72 10.56 -33.07
CA ARG A 13 15.29 9.16 -33.00
C ARG A 13 15.91 8.49 -31.77
N LEU A 14 15.08 7.89 -30.92
CA LEU A 14 15.50 7.18 -29.72
C LEU A 14 15.18 5.68 -29.81
N THR A 15 16.05 4.90 -29.20
CA THR A 15 15.81 3.48 -28.92
C THR A 15 15.50 3.33 -27.44
N LEU A 16 14.33 2.75 -27.16
CA LEU A 16 13.86 2.44 -25.83
C LEU A 16 14.02 0.95 -25.54
N GLU A 17 14.50 0.63 -24.34
CA GLU A 17 14.66 -0.73 -23.84
C GLU A 17 13.76 -0.96 -22.62
N ASP A 18 13.10 -2.12 -22.61
CA ASP A 18 12.33 -2.54 -21.45
C ASP A 18 13.30 -2.91 -20.32
N SER A 19 13.24 -2.13 -19.24
CA SER A 19 14.02 -2.40 -18.05
C SER A 19 13.11 -2.97 -16.98
N ARG A 20 13.33 -4.25 -16.65
CA ARG A 20 12.58 -4.98 -15.60
C ARG A 20 12.51 -4.25 -14.25
N ASN A 21 13.39 -3.27 -14.02
CA ASN A 21 13.54 -2.56 -12.74
C ASN A 21 13.01 -1.12 -12.71
N LEU A 22 12.55 -0.54 -13.84
CA LEU A 22 12.06 0.85 -13.87
C LEU A 22 10.57 0.97 -13.52
N GLY A 23 9.81 -0.11 -13.72
CA GLY A 23 8.44 -0.24 -13.26
C GLY A 23 7.38 -0.03 -14.35
N ARG A 24 6.24 -0.67 -14.14
CA ARG A 24 5.02 -0.54 -14.93
C ARG A 24 3.93 0.03 -14.03
N GLY A 25 3.50 1.25 -14.33
CA GLY A 25 2.42 1.92 -13.61
C GLY A 25 1.05 1.62 -14.21
N ALA A 26 0.01 2.18 -13.60
CA ALA A 26 -1.37 2.03 -14.07
C ALA A 26 -1.62 2.74 -15.41
N SER A 27 -0.98 3.88 -15.67
CA SER A 27 -1.17 4.67 -16.89
C SER A 27 -0.14 4.37 -18.00
N GLY A 28 1.04 3.87 -17.64
CA GLY A 28 2.11 3.65 -18.62
C GLY A 28 3.26 2.79 -18.12
N THR A 29 4.18 2.48 -19.04
CA THR A 29 5.43 1.76 -18.79
C THR A 29 6.61 2.72 -18.86
N VAL A 30 7.59 2.54 -17.97
CA VAL A 30 8.83 3.32 -17.96
C VAL A 30 9.94 2.51 -18.62
N TYR A 31 10.59 3.09 -19.63
CA TYR A 31 11.66 2.47 -20.41
C TYR A 31 12.98 3.20 -20.20
N SER A 32 14.08 2.45 -20.31
CA SER A 32 15.43 3.03 -20.39
C SER A 32 15.65 3.65 -21.77
N VAL A 33 16.41 4.75 -21.82
CA VAL A 33 16.85 5.38 -23.08
C VAL A 33 18.32 5.03 -23.31
N THR A 34 18.65 4.48 -24.48
CA THR A 34 20.03 4.05 -24.78
C THR A 34 20.91 5.14 -25.39
N ASN A 35 20.30 6.23 -25.88
CA ASN A 35 21.02 7.33 -26.47
C ASN A 35 21.80 8.10 -25.38
N SER A 36 23.10 8.32 -25.58
CA SER A 36 23.99 8.96 -24.60
C SER A 36 23.56 10.38 -24.24
N GLU A 37 22.97 11.12 -25.19
CA GLU A 37 22.44 12.46 -24.98
C GLU A 37 21.36 12.49 -23.88
N TYR A 38 20.56 11.42 -23.79
CA TYR A 38 19.46 11.28 -22.84
C TYR A 38 19.72 10.19 -21.79
N GLY A 39 20.99 9.85 -21.54
CA GLY A 39 21.36 8.73 -20.65
C GLY A 39 20.96 8.93 -19.17
N SER A 40 20.69 10.17 -18.76
CA SER A 40 20.15 10.53 -17.43
C SER A 40 18.62 10.57 -17.38
N SER A 41 17.93 10.20 -18.47
CA SER A 41 16.48 10.21 -18.59
C SER A 41 15.90 8.81 -18.75
N VAL A 42 14.62 8.69 -18.43
CA VAL A 42 13.78 7.53 -18.76
C VAL A 42 12.57 8.00 -19.54
N ALA A 43 11.98 7.10 -20.33
CA ALA A 43 10.81 7.38 -21.13
C ALA A 43 9.56 6.76 -20.50
N LYS A 44 8.55 7.56 -20.15
CA LYS A 44 7.22 7.05 -19.80
C LYS A 44 6.36 7.01 -21.06
N ILE A 45 5.84 5.83 -21.39
CA ILE A 45 4.94 5.62 -22.53
C ILE A 45 3.59 5.16 -22.00
N TYR A 46 2.52 5.83 -22.43
CA TYR A 46 1.16 5.53 -21.98
C TYR A 46 0.70 4.20 -22.59
N HIS A 47 0.00 3.37 -21.79
CA HIS A 47 -0.61 2.14 -22.31
C HIS A 47 -1.72 2.45 -23.32
N ASP A 48 -2.45 3.52 -23.07
CA ASP A 48 -3.49 4.05 -23.94
C ASP A 48 -3.07 5.46 -24.41
N PRO A 49 -2.63 5.62 -25.68
CA PRO A 49 -2.26 6.91 -26.24
C PRO A 49 -3.38 7.95 -26.17
N ALA A 50 -4.66 7.56 -26.10
CA ALA A 50 -5.76 8.51 -25.98
C ALA A 50 -5.77 9.25 -24.63
N LYS A 51 -5.08 8.72 -23.61
CA LYS A 51 -4.90 9.37 -22.30
C LYS A 51 -3.74 10.35 -22.26
N PHE A 52 -2.93 10.44 -23.33
CA PHE A 52 -1.85 11.40 -23.42
C PHE A 52 -2.42 12.79 -23.73
N ASP A 53 -2.37 13.69 -22.75
CA ASP A 53 -2.72 15.10 -22.94
C ASP A 53 -1.47 15.90 -23.34
N ARG A 54 -1.29 16.11 -24.65
CA ARG A 54 -0.18 16.89 -25.20
C ARG A 54 -0.11 18.30 -24.60
N ARG A 55 -1.25 18.97 -24.43
CA ARG A 55 -1.28 20.37 -23.94
C ARG A 55 -0.83 20.45 -22.49
N LYS A 56 -1.24 19.49 -21.66
CA LYS A 56 -0.79 19.39 -20.27
C LYS A 56 0.72 19.19 -20.18
N ILE A 57 1.26 18.24 -20.95
CA ILE A 57 2.69 17.94 -20.94
C ILE A 57 3.52 19.12 -21.49
N GLU A 58 3.04 19.83 -22.52
CA GLU A 58 3.67 21.07 -22.99
C GLU A 58 3.69 22.17 -21.92
N ALA A 59 2.59 22.32 -21.17
CA ALA A 59 2.51 23.28 -20.06
C ALA A 59 3.51 22.94 -18.95
N MET A 60 3.61 21.65 -18.59
CA MET A 60 4.59 21.17 -17.61
C MET A 60 6.04 21.43 -18.05
N ILE A 61 6.37 21.12 -19.31
CA ILE A 61 7.72 21.37 -19.87
C ILE A 61 8.05 22.86 -19.86
N SER A 62 7.05 23.71 -20.16
CA SER A 62 7.22 25.17 -20.22
C SER A 62 7.32 25.83 -18.84
N THR A 63 6.77 25.19 -17.80
CA THR A 63 6.71 25.73 -16.43
C THR A 63 7.17 24.67 -15.41
N PRO A 64 8.45 24.25 -15.43
CA PRO A 64 8.93 23.25 -14.49
C PRO A 64 9.06 23.82 -13.05
N PRO A 65 9.08 22.95 -12.03
CA PRO A 65 9.56 23.31 -10.70
C PRO A 65 10.94 23.98 -10.78
N ARG A 66 11.18 24.99 -9.93
CA ARG A 66 12.41 25.81 -9.93
C ARG A 66 13.65 24.94 -9.80
N ARG A 67 13.58 23.85 -9.03
CA ARG A 67 14.70 22.92 -8.85
C ARG A 67 14.30 21.49 -9.20
N LEU A 68 14.47 21.12 -10.46
CA LEU A 68 14.28 19.72 -10.91
C LEU A 68 15.33 18.76 -10.35
N MET A 69 16.56 19.23 -10.17
CA MET A 69 17.70 18.43 -9.72
C MET A 69 18.45 19.12 -8.56
N VAL A 70 18.94 18.34 -7.61
CA VAL A 70 19.81 18.80 -6.51
C VAL A 70 21.17 18.15 -6.64
N HIS A 71 22.22 18.96 -6.48
CA HIS A 71 23.60 18.49 -6.44
C HIS A 71 24.06 18.31 -4.99
N ILE A 72 24.42 17.09 -4.61
CA ILE A 72 25.02 16.78 -3.29
C ILE A 72 26.23 15.89 -3.51
N ASP A 73 27.39 16.27 -2.95
CA ASP A 73 28.63 15.50 -2.97
C ASP A 73 29.08 15.04 -4.38
N GLY A 74 28.92 15.90 -5.40
CA GLY A 74 29.29 15.57 -6.78
C GLY A 74 28.21 14.82 -7.57
N GLU A 75 27.11 14.45 -6.92
CA GLU A 75 26.05 13.62 -7.49
C GLU A 75 24.76 14.43 -7.71
N MET A 76 24.05 14.12 -8.80
CA MET A 76 22.81 14.78 -9.17
C MET A 76 21.60 13.90 -8.82
N TYR A 77 20.63 14.48 -8.12
CA TYR A 77 19.43 13.79 -7.68
C TYR A 77 18.17 14.50 -8.17
N PRO A 78 17.26 13.80 -8.87
CA PRO A 78 15.99 14.40 -9.25
C PRO A 78 15.09 14.65 -8.03
N GLN A 79 14.41 15.79 -7.99
CA GLN A 79 13.35 16.07 -7.01
C GLN A 79 11.96 15.74 -7.55
N TYR A 80 11.81 15.73 -8.87
CA TYR A 80 10.55 15.42 -9.55
C TYR A 80 10.85 14.56 -10.79
N ALA A 81 10.05 13.52 -11.02
CA ALA A 81 10.01 12.79 -12.30
C ALA A 81 9.22 13.60 -13.33
N TRP A 82 9.64 14.86 -13.52
CA TRP A 82 8.93 15.87 -14.30
C TRP A 82 9.15 15.66 -15.80
N PRO A 83 8.12 15.84 -16.66
CA PRO A 83 8.28 15.78 -18.10
C PRO A 83 9.29 16.83 -18.60
N THR A 84 10.20 16.41 -19.46
CA THR A 84 11.20 17.29 -20.10
C THR A 84 11.02 17.38 -21.60
N HIS A 85 10.57 16.30 -22.25
CA HIS A 85 10.37 16.26 -23.69
C HIS A 85 9.18 15.37 -24.07
N ILE A 86 8.51 15.69 -25.17
CA ILE A 86 7.46 14.84 -25.73
C ILE A 86 8.07 13.72 -26.58
N ILE A 87 7.53 12.52 -26.43
CA ILE A 87 7.81 11.37 -27.26
C ILE A 87 6.65 11.16 -28.24
N GLU A 88 6.98 11.02 -29.51
CA GLU A 88 6.05 10.75 -30.61
C GLU A 88 6.36 9.42 -31.30
N ASN A 89 5.32 8.71 -31.74
CA ASN A 89 5.49 7.57 -32.67
C ASN A 89 5.52 8.01 -34.15
N ARG A 90 4.85 9.12 -34.46
CA ARG A 90 4.70 9.75 -35.79
C ARG A 90 4.53 11.26 -35.58
N PRO A 91 4.84 12.11 -36.58
CA PRO A 91 4.73 13.55 -36.44
C PRO A 91 3.38 14.01 -35.87
N GLY A 92 3.40 14.73 -34.74
CA GLY A 92 2.22 15.27 -34.07
C GLY A 92 1.46 14.27 -33.19
N HIS A 93 1.82 12.99 -33.19
CA HIS A 93 1.17 11.95 -32.39
C HIS A 93 2.03 11.60 -31.17
N GLY A 94 1.79 12.32 -30.07
CA GLY A 94 2.44 12.09 -28.79
C GLY A 94 1.91 10.83 -28.10
N ILE A 95 2.83 10.05 -27.53
CA ILE A 95 2.54 8.77 -26.85
C ILE A 95 3.10 8.72 -25.42
N GLY A 96 3.85 9.74 -25.02
CA GLY A 96 4.62 9.73 -23.80
C GLY A 96 5.60 10.88 -23.70
N TYR A 97 6.51 10.79 -22.74
CA TYR A 97 7.47 11.85 -22.46
C TYR A 97 8.76 11.31 -21.82
N LEU A 98 9.85 12.08 -21.96
CA LEU A 98 11.08 11.87 -21.20
C LEU A 98 10.99 12.55 -19.83
N MET A 99 11.63 11.97 -18.82
CA MET A 99 11.75 12.53 -17.47
C MET A 99 13.08 12.12 -16.81
N PRO A 100 13.56 12.85 -15.79
CA PRO A 100 14.78 12.48 -15.07
C PRO A 100 14.73 11.05 -14.51
N LYS A 101 15.82 10.30 -14.67
CA LYS A 101 15.94 8.94 -14.17
C LYS A 101 16.14 8.92 -12.65
N VAL A 102 15.25 8.24 -11.94
CA VAL A 102 15.44 7.89 -10.52
C VAL A 102 16.08 6.52 -10.46
N GLU A 103 17.31 6.43 -9.98
CA GLU A 103 18.07 5.18 -9.96
C GLU A 103 17.48 4.19 -8.92
N PRO A 104 16.86 3.06 -9.36
CA PRO A 104 16.11 2.17 -8.46
C PRO A 104 16.98 1.49 -7.40
N SER A 105 18.28 1.36 -7.67
CA SER A 105 19.26 0.79 -6.73
C SER A 105 19.59 1.73 -5.56
N ARG A 106 19.38 3.05 -5.72
CA ARG A 106 19.72 4.08 -4.72
C ARG A 106 18.51 4.62 -3.96
N ALA A 107 17.30 4.47 -4.53
CA ALA A 107 16.10 5.09 -3.98
C ALA A 107 15.00 4.07 -3.64
N LEU A 108 14.50 4.13 -2.41
CA LEU A 108 13.42 3.29 -1.90
C LEU A 108 12.11 4.07 -1.90
N THR A 109 10.97 3.38 -2.00
CA THR A 109 9.68 4.05 -1.76
C THR A 109 9.57 4.50 -0.31
N LEU A 110 8.79 5.55 -0.03
CA LEU A 110 8.62 6.08 1.32
C LEU A 110 8.17 5.01 2.34
N GLU A 111 7.39 4.00 1.89
CA GLU A 111 6.93 2.89 2.72
C GLU A 111 8.07 2.10 3.39
N HIS A 112 9.23 1.99 2.75
CA HIS A 112 10.38 1.30 3.33
C HIS A 112 10.81 1.97 4.64
N PHE A 113 10.65 3.28 4.79
CA PHE A 113 11.16 4.01 5.96
C PHE A 113 10.30 3.89 7.22
N TYR A 114 9.16 3.19 7.12
CA TYR A 114 8.31 2.85 8.27
C TYR A 114 7.80 1.41 8.30
N ASP A 115 7.96 0.62 7.22
CA ASP A 115 7.80 -0.84 7.25
C ASP A 115 9.16 -1.53 7.41
N ARG A 116 9.46 -1.94 8.65
CA ARG A 116 10.70 -2.67 8.98
C ARG A 116 10.86 -3.99 8.23
N THR A 117 9.77 -4.59 7.76
CA THR A 117 9.84 -5.83 6.97
C THR A 117 10.43 -5.54 5.60
N LEU A 118 9.93 -4.51 4.91
CA LEU A 118 10.42 -4.14 3.58
C LEU A 118 11.91 -3.79 3.59
N LEU A 119 12.41 -3.14 4.65
CA LEU A 119 13.84 -2.89 4.79
C LEU A 119 14.64 -4.18 5.02
N ARG A 120 14.16 -5.09 5.88
CA ARG A 120 14.84 -6.36 6.15
C ARG A 120 14.95 -7.22 4.90
N ASP A 121 13.91 -7.26 4.06
CA ASP A 121 13.92 -7.97 2.77
C ASP A 121 15.00 -7.42 1.82
N ARG A 122 15.48 -6.20 2.04
CA ARG A 122 16.59 -5.54 1.33
C ARG A 122 17.93 -5.62 2.07
N GLY A 123 18.01 -6.29 3.22
CA GLY A 123 19.20 -6.30 4.07
C GLY A 123 19.49 -4.97 4.77
N LEU A 124 18.49 -4.09 4.90
CA LEU A 124 18.63 -2.74 5.45
C LEU A 124 17.99 -2.61 6.84
N THR A 125 18.45 -1.61 7.59
CA THR A 125 17.89 -1.24 8.90
C THR A 125 17.08 0.06 8.82
N THR A 126 16.13 0.21 9.76
CA THR A 126 15.34 1.45 9.92
C THR A 126 16.24 2.67 10.09
N LEU A 127 15.70 3.85 9.79
CA LEU A 127 16.35 5.11 10.11
C LEU A 127 16.06 5.55 11.55
N ALA A 128 17.01 6.27 12.14
CA ALA A 128 16.83 6.95 13.41
C ALA A 128 15.90 8.17 13.26
N LEU A 129 15.33 8.64 14.38
CA LEU A 129 14.37 9.76 14.39
C LEU A 129 14.86 11.01 13.62
N PRO A 130 16.11 11.51 13.81
CA PRO A 130 16.57 12.70 13.07
C PRO A 130 16.56 12.50 11.55
N GLN A 131 16.90 11.30 11.07
CA GLN A 131 16.91 11.01 9.63
C GLN A 131 15.48 10.93 9.07
N LYS A 132 14.53 10.37 9.84
CA LYS A 132 13.10 10.40 9.47
C LYS A 132 12.54 11.82 9.40
N LEU A 133 12.92 12.68 10.34
CA LEU A 133 12.59 14.10 10.30
C LEU A 133 13.26 14.81 9.10
N GLY A 134 14.46 14.38 8.70
CA GLY A 134 15.12 14.84 7.47
C GLY A 134 14.31 14.53 6.22
N ILE A 135 13.76 13.31 6.11
CA ILE A 135 12.82 12.94 5.04
C ILE A 135 11.58 13.84 5.09
N ALA A 136 10.97 14.01 6.26
CA ALA A 136 9.77 14.83 6.42
C ALA A 136 10.01 16.29 6.02
N ARG A 137 11.15 16.87 6.40
CA ARG A 137 11.59 18.22 6.01
C ARG A 137 11.75 18.35 4.50
N ASN A 138 12.43 17.40 3.85
CA ASN A 138 12.69 17.44 2.42
C ASN A 138 11.41 17.22 1.61
N LEU A 139 10.53 16.30 2.04
CA LEU A 139 9.22 16.08 1.44
C LEU A 139 8.31 17.32 1.57
N SER A 140 8.35 18.00 2.71
CA SER A 140 7.66 19.28 2.90
C SER A 140 8.14 20.35 1.93
N ALA A 141 9.46 20.40 1.68
CA ALA A 141 10.07 21.41 0.81
C ALA A 141 9.63 21.25 -0.65
N VAL A 142 9.62 20.02 -1.17
CA VAL A 142 9.19 19.75 -2.56
C VAL A 142 7.69 20.02 -2.75
N LEU A 143 6.85 19.63 -1.80
CA LEU A 143 5.41 19.92 -1.91
C LEU A 143 5.12 21.42 -1.79
N ALA A 144 5.78 22.13 -0.88
CA ALA A 144 5.64 23.58 -0.74
C ALA A 144 6.07 24.34 -2.00
N GLU A 145 6.98 23.79 -2.80
CA GLU A 145 7.37 24.38 -4.08
C GLU A 145 6.27 24.27 -5.12
N LEU A 146 5.66 23.09 -5.27
CA LEU A 146 4.51 22.88 -6.16
C LEU A 146 3.33 23.77 -5.77
N HIS A 147 2.99 23.83 -4.48
CA HIS A 147 1.91 24.68 -3.98
C HIS A 147 2.13 26.17 -4.25
N ARG A 148 3.39 26.65 -4.19
CA ARG A 148 3.72 28.04 -4.58
C ARG A 148 3.51 28.32 -6.07
N GLN A 149 3.59 27.31 -6.93
CA GLN A 149 3.31 27.42 -8.36
C GLN A 149 1.81 27.25 -8.67
N GLY A 150 1.02 26.81 -7.69
CA GLY A 150 -0.41 26.50 -7.85
C GLY A 150 -0.67 25.06 -8.32
N ASP A 151 0.37 24.22 -8.39
CA ASP A 151 0.24 22.81 -8.77
C ASP A 151 -0.15 21.96 -7.56
N LEU A 152 -1.03 20.98 -7.77
CA LEU A 152 -1.55 20.09 -6.72
C LEU A 152 -1.26 18.63 -7.04
N VAL A 153 -0.81 17.86 -6.06
CA VAL A 153 -0.44 16.44 -6.26
C VAL A 153 -1.69 15.54 -6.27
N ILE A 154 -2.61 15.78 -5.33
CA ILE A 154 -3.87 15.09 -5.06
C ILE A 154 -3.73 13.61 -4.68
N ASP A 155 -3.06 12.80 -5.50
CA ASP A 155 -2.74 11.39 -5.23
C ASP A 155 -1.42 11.23 -4.45
N PHE A 156 -1.33 11.93 -3.31
CA PHE A 156 -0.08 12.02 -2.56
C PHE A 156 0.10 10.84 -1.61
N LYS A 157 0.85 9.83 -2.06
CA LYS A 157 0.98 8.52 -1.39
C LYS A 157 2.42 7.98 -1.41
N PRO A 158 2.75 7.01 -0.53
CA PRO A 158 4.11 6.51 -0.36
C PRO A 158 4.72 5.88 -1.62
N GLN A 159 3.89 5.26 -2.47
CA GLN A 159 4.32 4.61 -3.70
C GLN A 159 4.83 5.62 -4.74
N ASN A 160 4.31 6.85 -4.71
CA ASN A 160 4.69 7.94 -5.63
C ASN A 160 5.86 8.77 -5.08
N ILE A 161 6.50 8.33 -4.00
CA ILE A 161 7.58 9.05 -3.32
C ILE A 161 8.79 8.13 -3.21
N LYS A 162 9.90 8.55 -3.81
CA LYS A 162 11.20 7.89 -3.69
C LYS A 162 12.11 8.67 -2.78
N VAL A 163 12.89 7.98 -1.97
CA VAL A 163 13.84 8.58 -1.04
C VAL A 163 15.17 7.87 -1.14
N VAL A 164 16.24 8.65 -1.30
CA VAL A 164 17.62 8.17 -1.18
C VAL A 164 17.96 8.10 0.30
N ARG A 165 18.31 6.91 0.79
CA ARG A 165 18.44 6.65 2.23
C ARG A 165 19.56 7.49 2.86
N GLU A 166 20.68 7.61 2.17
CA GLU A 166 21.91 8.24 2.64
C GLU A 166 21.74 9.76 2.82
N THR A 167 21.08 10.40 1.86
CA THR A 167 20.94 11.87 1.80
C THR A 167 19.55 12.36 2.23
N GLN A 168 18.58 11.46 2.38
CA GLN A 168 17.16 11.74 2.58
C GLN A 168 16.52 12.59 1.45
N ILE A 169 17.19 12.74 0.31
CA ILE A 169 16.63 13.45 -0.85
C ILE A 169 15.38 12.70 -1.29
N THR A 170 14.32 13.46 -1.52
CA THR A 170 13.01 12.93 -1.89
C THR A 170 12.68 13.33 -3.32
N THR A 171 12.20 12.36 -4.09
CA THR A 171 11.74 12.52 -5.48
C THR A 171 10.27 12.19 -5.57
N LEU A 172 9.47 13.09 -6.12
CA LEU A 172 8.06 12.83 -6.43
C LEU A 172 7.95 12.18 -7.81
N LEU A 173 7.12 11.14 -7.91
CA LEU A 173 6.83 10.38 -9.13
C LEU A 173 5.44 10.70 -9.66
N ASP A 174 5.14 10.21 -10.86
CA ASP A 174 3.84 10.34 -11.54
C ASP A 174 3.33 11.79 -11.60
N CYS A 175 4.24 12.72 -11.91
CA CYS A 175 3.93 14.15 -11.98
C CYS A 175 2.91 14.52 -13.05
N ASP A 176 2.72 13.66 -14.07
CA ASP A 176 1.69 13.80 -15.10
C ASP A 176 0.26 13.65 -14.57
N ALA A 177 0.07 13.04 -13.39
CA ALA A 177 -1.23 12.90 -12.75
C ALA A 177 -1.67 14.14 -11.94
N TYR A 178 -0.78 15.12 -11.74
CA TYR A 178 -1.01 16.30 -10.89
C TYR A 178 -1.99 17.27 -11.52
N SER A 179 -2.60 18.14 -10.71
CA SER A 179 -3.24 19.35 -11.20
C SER A 179 -2.16 20.37 -11.56
N ILE A 180 -2.16 20.88 -12.79
CA ILE A 180 -1.13 21.80 -13.30
C ILE A 180 -1.74 23.17 -13.55
N SER A 181 -1.22 24.17 -12.85
CA SER A 181 -1.64 25.57 -12.96
C SER A 181 -1.16 26.20 -14.27
N VAL A 182 -2.01 27.01 -14.89
CA VAL A 182 -1.69 27.74 -16.12
C VAL A 182 -2.14 29.19 -15.97
N ALA A 183 -1.22 30.13 -16.20
CA ALA A 183 -1.54 31.55 -16.07
C ALA A 183 -2.67 31.95 -17.03
N GLY A 184 -3.75 32.54 -16.48
CA GLY A 184 -4.88 33.04 -17.27
C GLY A 184 -5.83 31.97 -17.83
N ALA A 185 -5.68 30.70 -17.45
CA ALA A 185 -6.55 29.61 -17.87
C ALA A 185 -6.92 28.69 -16.68
N PRO A 186 -8.01 27.89 -16.78
CA PRO A 186 -8.27 26.84 -15.81
C PRO A 186 -7.09 25.85 -15.74
N PRO A 187 -6.78 25.30 -14.55
CA PRO A 187 -5.71 24.31 -14.43
C PRO A 187 -6.06 23.03 -15.18
N PHE A 188 -5.05 22.30 -15.63
CA PHE A 188 -5.25 20.91 -16.03
C PHE A 188 -5.57 20.10 -14.78
N PRO A 189 -6.67 19.32 -14.74
CA PRO A 189 -7.08 18.65 -13.52
C PRO A 189 -6.14 17.49 -13.15
N ALA A 190 -6.11 17.19 -11.86
CA ALA A 190 -5.60 15.91 -11.38
C ALA A 190 -6.53 14.78 -11.85
N THR A 191 -5.96 13.61 -12.15
CA THR A 191 -6.73 12.49 -12.73
C THR A 191 -6.98 11.35 -11.77
N ASN A 192 -6.20 11.25 -10.70
CA ASN A 192 -6.16 10.08 -9.82
C ASN A 192 -6.19 10.50 -8.35
N PHE A 193 -6.66 9.59 -7.50
CA PHE A 193 -6.36 9.58 -6.08
C PHE A 193 -6.45 8.16 -5.51
N THR A 194 -5.97 7.97 -4.28
CA THR A 194 -5.97 6.68 -3.57
C THR A 194 -6.74 6.82 -2.27
N ALA A 195 -7.81 6.03 -2.11
CA ALA A 195 -8.80 6.18 -1.04
C ALA A 195 -8.20 6.29 0.38
N GLU A 196 -7.10 5.57 0.66
CA GLU A 196 -6.41 5.60 1.96
C GLU A 196 -5.75 6.93 2.33
N TYR A 197 -5.57 7.85 1.37
CA TYR A 197 -4.94 9.16 1.58
C TYR A 197 -5.90 10.32 1.31
N ILE A 198 -7.20 10.04 1.17
CA ILE A 198 -8.22 11.05 0.87
C ILE A 198 -8.80 11.67 2.14
N ALA A 199 -8.96 12.99 2.10
CA ALA A 199 -9.50 13.78 3.19
C ALA A 199 -10.99 13.46 3.45
N PRO A 200 -11.46 13.61 4.71
CA PRO A 200 -12.82 13.23 5.10
C PRO A 200 -13.91 13.90 4.25
N GLU A 201 -13.78 15.20 3.96
CA GLU A 201 -14.73 15.96 3.16
C GLU A 201 -14.89 15.41 1.74
N ALA A 202 -13.83 14.88 1.15
CA ALA A 202 -13.85 14.28 -0.17
C ALA A 202 -14.53 12.91 -0.14
N LEU A 203 -14.31 12.11 0.90
CA LEU A 203 -15.01 10.83 1.11
C LEU A 203 -16.50 11.01 1.43
N GLN A 204 -16.85 12.06 2.16
CA GLN A 204 -18.24 12.38 2.55
C GLN A 204 -19.06 12.89 1.36
N ARG A 205 -18.44 13.75 0.52
CA ARG A 205 -19.11 14.38 -0.62
C ARG A 205 -18.94 13.60 -1.93
N GLY A 206 -18.07 12.59 -1.96
CA GLY A 206 -17.78 11.82 -3.16
C GLY A 206 -17.07 12.63 -4.24
N LEU A 207 -16.17 13.53 -3.86
CA LEU A 207 -15.49 14.43 -4.80
C LEU A 207 -14.53 13.68 -5.71
N ALA A 208 -14.55 14.01 -7.00
CA ALA A 208 -13.60 13.53 -7.98
C ALA A 208 -12.22 14.22 -7.80
N PRO A 209 -11.11 13.64 -8.31
CA PRO A 209 -9.79 14.25 -8.15
C PRO A 209 -9.70 15.69 -8.67
N ALA A 210 -10.45 16.00 -9.74
CA ALA A 210 -10.50 17.32 -10.37
C ALA A 210 -11.19 18.40 -9.50
N GLU A 211 -11.93 18.01 -8.46
CA GLU A 211 -12.66 18.92 -7.57
C GLU A 211 -11.90 19.20 -6.26
N LEU A 212 -10.74 18.55 -6.07
CA LEU A 212 -9.94 18.66 -4.87
C LEU A 212 -8.97 19.85 -4.96
N ASP A 213 -8.71 20.45 -3.81
CA ASP A 213 -7.83 21.62 -3.67
C ASP A 213 -6.58 21.29 -2.83
N GLU A 214 -5.74 22.30 -2.56
CA GLU A 214 -4.52 22.15 -1.77
C GLU A 214 -4.75 21.51 -0.38
N SER A 215 -5.95 21.64 0.18
CA SER A 215 -6.24 21.07 1.50
C SER A 215 -6.22 19.53 1.49
N GLN A 216 -6.46 18.90 0.35
CA GLN A 216 -6.30 17.47 0.15
C GLN A 216 -4.82 17.06 0.29
N ASP A 217 -3.90 17.77 -0.38
CA ASP A 217 -2.46 17.52 -0.25
C ASP A 217 -1.96 17.71 1.17
N ARG A 218 -2.46 18.74 1.87
CA ARG A 218 -2.11 19.00 3.28
C ARG A 218 -2.57 17.86 4.20
N PHE A 219 -3.75 17.29 3.95
CA PHE A 219 -4.23 16.12 4.70
C PHE A 219 -3.33 14.91 4.43
N ALA A 220 -3.10 14.58 3.16
CA ALA A 220 -2.27 13.45 2.77
C ALA A 220 -0.83 13.57 3.31
N LEU A 221 -0.22 14.75 3.24
CA LEU A 221 1.10 15.04 3.82
C LEU A 221 1.14 14.71 5.32
N ALA A 222 0.13 15.11 6.08
CA ALA A 222 0.04 14.79 7.51
C ALA A 222 -0.11 13.29 7.75
N VAL A 223 -0.91 12.57 6.94
CA VAL A 223 -1.00 11.10 7.00
C VAL A 223 0.37 10.46 6.80
N LEU A 224 1.13 10.88 5.79
CA LEU A 224 2.46 10.35 5.49
C LEU A 224 3.45 10.59 6.63
N PHE A 225 3.46 11.79 7.22
CA PHE A 225 4.31 12.08 8.38
C PHE A 225 3.92 11.26 9.60
N PHE A 226 2.62 11.12 9.84
CA PHE A 226 2.13 10.29 10.94
C PHE A 226 2.61 8.84 10.76
N GLN A 227 2.47 8.26 9.57
CA GLN A 227 2.97 6.91 9.29
C GLN A 227 4.50 6.80 9.43
N LEU A 228 5.24 7.75 8.86
CA LEU A 228 6.71 7.77 8.90
C LEU A 228 7.26 7.74 10.33
N LEU A 229 6.68 8.58 11.19
CA LEU A 229 7.11 8.73 12.58
C LEU A 229 6.49 7.68 13.51
N ASN A 230 5.30 7.17 13.20
CA ASN A 230 4.53 6.25 14.04
C ASN A 230 4.54 4.80 13.52
N SER A 231 5.67 4.34 12.98
CA SER A 231 5.90 2.94 12.57
C SER A 231 4.84 2.38 11.59
N GLY A 232 4.39 3.21 10.64
CA GLY A 232 3.44 2.84 9.59
C GLY A 232 1.98 2.84 10.02
N HIS A 233 1.67 3.18 11.28
CA HIS A 233 0.28 3.31 11.70
C HIS A 233 -0.41 4.46 10.94
N HIS A 234 -1.55 4.19 10.32
CA HIS A 234 -2.39 5.26 9.77
C HIS A 234 -3.06 6.05 10.93
N PRO A 235 -3.21 7.38 10.84
CA PRO A 235 -3.76 8.20 11.93
C PRO A 235 -5.17 7.78 12.38
N PHE A 236 -6.00 7.23 11.50
CA PHE A 236 -7.35 6.76 11.85
C PHE A 236 -7.43 5.26 12.18
N GLN A 237 -6.28 4.56 12.26
CA GLN A 237 -6.25 3.16 12.71
C GLN A 237 -6.25 3.07 14.23
N GLY A 238 -7.31 2.49 14.78
CA GLY A 238 -7.43 2.23 16.21
C GLY A 238 -8.22 0.97 16.52
N ILE A 239 -8.49 0.80 17.81
CA ILE A 239 -9.38 -0.25 18.34
C ILE A 239 -10.70 0.44 18.68
N LEU A 240 -11.78 0.04 18.03
CA LEU A 240 -13.12 0.56 18.32
C LEU A 240 -13.55 0.10 19.71
N ILE A 241 -14.15 1.01 20.47
CA ILE A 241 -14.56 0.76 21.87
C ILE A 241 -15.96 0.13 21.90
N ASN A 242 -16.80 0.47 20.92
CA ASN A 242 -18.15 -0.08 20.75
C ASN A 242 -18.22 -0.92 19.45
N ASN A 243 -19.30 -1.69 19.26
CA ASN A 243 -19.61 -2.40 18.01
C ASN A 243 -20.09 -1.44 16.90
N THR A 244 -19.44 -0.30 16.72
CA THR A 244 -19.69 0.59 15.58
C THR A 244 -19.13 -0.07 14.32
N ASP A 245 -19.96 -0.20 13.28
CA ASP A 245 -19.55 -0.83 12.03
C ASP A 245 -18.75 0.15 11.15
N LEU A 246 -17.43 0.22 11.40
CA LEU A 246 -16.47 0.96 10.59
C LEU A 246 -15.36 -0.02 10.14
N PRO A 247 -15.64 -0.85 9.11
CA PRO A 247 -14.78 -1.96 8.75
C PRO A 247 -13.44 -1.49 8.18
N THR A 248 -13.43 -0.38 7.42
CA THR A 248 -12.23 0.11 6.76
C THR A 248 -11.59 1.30 7.50
N THR A 249 -10.37 1.67 7.10
CA THR A 249 -9.74 2.90 7.60
C THR A 249 -10.46 4.12 7.03
N ASP A 250 -10.87 4.05 5.77
CA ASP A 250 -11.53 5.15 5.04
C ASP A 250 -12.88 5.48 5.68
N ASP A 251 -13.61 4.47 6.19
CA ASP A 251 -14.84 4.71 6.97
C ASP A 251 -14.54 5.49 8.26
N LYS A 252 -13.44 5.17 8.95
CA LYS A 252 -13.01 5.92 10.15
C LYS A 252 -12.56 7.32 9.80
N VAL A 253 -11.93 7.53 8.66
CA VAL A 253 -11.58 8.87 8.15
C VAL A 253 -12.87 9.65 7.89
N ARG A 254 -13.79 9.08 7.09
CA ARG A 254 -15.08 9.70 6.74
C ARG A 254 -15.86 10.13 7.97
N GLU A 255 -15.91 9.31 9.01
CA GLU A 255 -16.63 9.61 10.26
C GLU A 255 -15.80 10.38 11.30
N GLY A 256 -14.54 10.74 11.01
CA GLY A 256 -13.71 11.52 11.93
C GLY A 256 -13.23 10.76 13.18
N PHE A 257 -13.12 9.43 13.11
CA PHE A 257 -12.67 8.56 14.21
C PHE A 257 -11.15 8.63 14.41
N TYR A 258 -10.65 9.78 14.86
CA TYR A 258 -9.23 10.01 15.16
C TYR A 258 -8.90 9.69 16.64
N PRO A 259 -8.11 8.65 16.93
CA PRO A 259 -7.87 8.18 18.29
C PRO A 259 -6.70 8.86 19.02
N HIS A 260 -5.87 9.64 18.34
CA HIS A 260 -4.54 10.04 18.86
C HIS A 260 -4.47 11.47 19.40
N GLY A 261 -5.46 12.30 19.11
CA GLY A 261 -5.39 13.72 19.39
C GLY A 261 -5.40 14.07 20.87
N LEU A 262 -5.10 15.33 21.19
CA LEU A 262 -5.22 15.86 22.56
C LEU A 262 -6.64 15.66 23.11
N THR A 263 -7.64 15.77 22.23
CA THR A 263 -9.02 15.34 22.47
C THR A 263 -9.34 14.20 21.48
N PRO A 264 -9.13 12.93 21.87
CA PRO A 264 -9.38 11.80 20.99
C PRO A 264 -10.88 11.54 20.82
N HIS A 265 -11.28 10.96 19.69
CA HIS A 265 -12.66 10.55 19.48
C HIS A 265 -13.05 9.44 20.49
N PRO A 266 -14.16 9.56 21.24
CA PRO A 266 -14.48 8.67 22.35
C PRO A 266 -14.82 7.23 21.93
N GLY A 267 -15.16 7.01 20.66
CA GLY A 267 -15.49 5.68 20.12
C GLY A 267 -14.28 4.83 19.69
N ILE A 268 -13.06 5.37 19.75
CA ILE A 268 -11.86 4.69 19.25
C ILE A 268 -10.63 5.03 20.10
N ARG A 269 -9.78 4.04 20.34
CA ARG A 269 -8.51 4.23 21.04
C ARG A 269 -7.31 3.84 20.16
N PRO A 270 -6.13 4.43 20.41
CA PRO A 270 -4.91 4.07 19.69
C PRO A 270 -4.60 2.57 19.80
N ARG A 271 -3.97 2.03 18.77
CA ARG A 271 -3.31 0.71 18.91
C ARG A 271 -2.20 0.81 19.94
N SER A 272 -2.02 -0.25 20.73
CA SER A 272 -0.99 -0.29 21.79
C SER A 272 0.42 0.04 21.29
N ARG A 273 0.74 -0.34 20.04
CA ARG A 273 2.04 -0.09 19.40
C ARG A 273 2.26 1.33 18.90
N SER A 274 1.27 2.21 18.98
CA SER A 274 1.43 3.62 18.66
C SER A 274 2.40 4.29 19.64
N ILE A 275 3.24 5.17 19.12
CA ILE A 275 4.18 6.02 19.86
C ILE A 275 3.85 7.52 19.74
N HIS A 276 2.68 7.88 19.24
CA HIS A 276 2.28 9.29 19.04
C HIS A 276 2.38 10.16 20.31
N ASP A 277 2.09 9.61 21.49
CA ASP A 277 2.25 10.29 22.78
C ASP A 277 3.72 10.47 23.22
N CYS A 278 4.69 9.86 22.50
CA CYS A 278 6.11 10.16 22.64
C CYS A 278 6.55 11.38 21.81
N PHE A 279 5.69 11.94 20.95
CA PHE A 279 6.05 13.11 20.15
C PHE A 279 6.00 14.39 20.97
N ASP A 280 6.73 15.42 20.56
CA ASP A 280 6.63 16.74 21.19
C ASP A 280 5.22 17.34 20.99
N ASP A 281 4.86 18.27 21.88
CA ASP A 281 3.48 18.78 21.93
C ASP A 281 3.11 19.63 20.71
N THR A 282 4.08 20.33 20.11
CA THR A 282 3.86 21.11 18.88
C THR A 282 3.58 20.18 17.70
N THR A 283 4.36 19.11 17.54
CA THR A 283 4.10 18.08 16.51
C THR A 283 2.70 17.49 16.67
N ARG A 284 2.31 17.13 17.90
CA ARG A 284 0.97 16.57 18.17
C ARG A 284 -0.13 17.58 17.85
N ALA A 285 0.03 18.84 18.23
CA ALA A 285 -0.93 19.90 17.92
C ALA A 285 -1.08 20.14 16.41
N MET A 286 0.02 20.03 15.64
CA MET A 286 -0.05 20.12 14.18
C MET A 286 -0.80 18.93 13.55
N PHE A 287 -0.63 17.71 14.07
CA PHE A 287 -1.44 16.56 13.65
C PHE A 287 -2.92 16.74 14.00
N ASP A 288 -3.24 17.22 15.21
CA ASP A 288 -4.62 17.55 15.59
C ASP A 288 -5.21 18.57 14.63
N ARG A 289 -4.46 19.61 14.29
CA ARG A 289 -4.89 20.62 13.31
C ARG A 289 -5.11 20.03 11.92
N ALA A 290 -4.28 19.08 11.49
CA ALA A 290 -4.43 18.43 10.19
C ALA A 290 -5.67 17.52 10.10
N PHE A 291 -6.01 16.81 11.18
CA PHE A 291 -7.02 15.74 11.15
C PHE A 291 -8.38 16.12 11.76
N THR A 292 -8.46 17.17 12.57
CA THR A 292 -9.69 17.53 13.31
C THR A 292 -10.23 18.92 13.00
N ARG A 293 -9.43 19.81 12.40
CA ARG A 293 -9.86 21.17 12.05
C ARG A 293 -10.35 21.26 10.61
N PRO A 294 -11.10 22.32 10.25
CA PRO A 294 -11.55 22.52 8.88
C PRO A 294 -10.39 22.49 7.86
N PRO A 295 -10.65 22.08 6.60
CA PRO A 295 -9.60 21.87 5.60
C PRO A 295 -8.64 23.06 5.41
N GLN A 296 -9.16 24.29 5.48
CA GLN A 296 -8.39 25.52 5.29
C GLN A 296 -7.40 25.81 6.44
N GLN A 297 -7.61 25.22 7.62
CA GLN A 297 -6.74 25.38 8.77
C GLN A 297 -5.65 24.30 8.85
N ARG A 298 -5.66 23.29 7.98
CA ARG A 298 -4.62 22.26 7.96
C ARG A 298 -3.25 22.90 7.76
N PRO A 299 -2.21 22.45 8.50
CA PRO A 299 -0.86 22.96 8.29
C PRO A 299 -0.44 22.84 6.82
N SER A 300 0.08 23.93 6.28
CA SER A 300 0.71 23.95 4.96
C SER A 300 2.00 23.14 4.94
N ALA A 301 2.45 22.73 3.76
CA ALA A 301 3.76 22.12 3.59
C ALA A 301 4.90 23.04 4.07
N GLY A 302 4.74 24.37 3.92
CA GLY A 302 5.69 25.36 4.44
C GLY A 302 5.78 25.37 5.97
N GLU A 303 4.64 25.31 6.67
CA GLU A 303 4.61 25.22 8.14
C GLU A 303 5.26 23.94 8.65
N TRP A 304 4.98 22.80 8.01
CA TRP A 304 5.65 21.53 8.33
C TRP A 304 7.16 21.63 8.11
N HIS A 305 7.60 22.19 6.97
CA HIS A 305 9.02 22.36 6.69
C HIS A 305 9.73 23.18 7.77
N ALA A 306 9.15 24.30 8.18
CA ALA A 306 9.70 25.16 9.24
C ALA A 306 9.77 24.41 10.58
N HIS A 307 8.71 23.69 10.94
CA HIS A 307 8.65 22.90 12.16
C HIS A 307 9.72 21.80 12.20
N TRP A 308 9.82 20.97 11.16
CA TRP A 308 10.84 19.92 11.07
C TRP A 308 12.26 20.47 11.08
N THR A 309 12.47 21.63 10.44
CA THR A 309 13.77 22.32 10.47
C THR A 309 14.13 22.75 11.88
N SER A 310 13.18 23.32 12.63
CA SER A 310 13.41 23.74 14.01
C SER A 310 13.75 22.57 14.95
N LEU A 311 13.11 21.41 14.77
CA LEU A 311 13.38 20.21 15.57
C LEU A 311 14.75 19.59 15.28
N LEU A 312 15.25 19.76 14.04
CA LEU A 312 16.56 19.29 13.61
C LEU A 312 17.71 20.23 13.97
N ASP A 313 17.39 21.48 14.36
CA ASP A 313 18.37 22.43 14.83
C ASP A 313 18.96 21.98 16.18
N ARG A 314 20.29 21.85 16.22
CA ARG A 314 21.00 21.40 17.41
C ARG A 314 20.93 22.42 18.54
N GLU A 315 20.89 23.70 18.21
CA GLU A 315 20.81 24.78 19.20
C GLU A 315 19.46 24.79 19.91
N HIS A 316 18.39 24.38 19.22
CA HIS A 316 17.06 24.21 19.81
C HIS A 316 17.05 23.11 20.89
N GLY A 317 17.88 22.07 20.75
CA GLY A 317 17.94 20.97 21.73
C GLY A 317 16.66 20.13 21.80
N ALA A 318 15.83 20.15 20.74
CA ALA A 318 14.55 19.45 20.69
C ALA A 318 14.69 17.92 20.69
N LEU A 319 15.84 17.40 20.26
CA LEU A 319 16.13 15.97 20.18
C LEU A 319 17.25 15.61 21.16
N GLN A 320 17.03 14.55 21.96
CA GLN A 320 17.96 14.09 22.97
C GLN A 320 18.19 12.59 22.84
N ARG A 321 19.36 12.11 23.28
CA ARG A 321 19.61 10.67 23.40
C ARG A 321 18.74 10.06 24.50
N CYS A 322 18.35 8.82 24.33
CA CYS A 322 17.62 8.08 25.35
C CYS A 322 18.51 7.81 26.58
N ALA A 323 17.99 8.08 27.77
CA ALA A 323 18.71 7.81 29.02
C ALA A 323 18.90 6.31 29.29
N PHE A 324 17.97 5.45 28.83
CA PHE A 324 18.04 3.99 29.02
C PHE A 324 18.95 3.27 28.02
N ARG A 325 19.26 3.93 26.90
CA ARG A 325 20.09 3.41 25.80
C ARG A 325 21.01 4.53 25.26
N PRO A 326 21.91 5.10 26.08
CA PRO A 326 22.64 6.32 25.74
C PRO A 326 23.65 6.16 24.59
N ASN A 327 24.07 4.92 24.32
CA ASN A 327 25.03 4.57 23.28
C ASN A 327 24.38 4.04 21.98
N ASP A 328 23.05 3.89 21.95
CA ASP A 328 22.34 3.43 20.76
C ASP A 328 21.86 4.64 19.95
N LEU A 329 22.36 4.75 18.71
CA LEU A 329 22.05 5.86 17.81
C LEU A 329 20.60 5.86 17.30
N PHE A 330 19.88 4.73 17.39
CA PHE A 330 18.46 4.66 17.04
C PHE A 330 17.55 5.18 18.16
N HIS A 331 18.06 5.21 19.40
CA HIS A 331 17.31 5.65 20.57
C HIS A 331 17.46 7.16 20.79
N VAL A 332 16.82 7.91 19.90
CA VAL A 332 16.65 9.37 20.00
C VAL A 332 15.19 9.68 20.35
N ARG A 333 14.99 10.64 21.25
CA ARG A 333 13.67 11.06 21.74
C ARG A 333 13.50 12.56 21.62
N PHE A 334 12.25 13.02 21.58
CA PHE A 334 11.95 14.43 21.78
C PHE A 334 12.29 14.84 23.24
N SER A 335 12.76 16.06 23.42
CA SER A 335 13.05 16.64 24.73
C SER A 335 11.81 16.56 25.61
N SER A 336 11.99 16.23 26.90
CA SER A 336 10.91 15.96 27.88
C SER A 336 9.93 14.83 27.57
N LYS A 337 10.06 14.10 26.45
CA LYS A 337 9.18 12.98 26.08
C LYS A 337 9.86 11.62 26.26
N PRO A 338 9.09 10.53 26.46
CA PRO A 338 9.65 9.17 26.49
C PRO A 338 10.25 8.75 25.15
N CYS A 339 11.17 7.78 25.16
CA CYS A 339 11.77 7.24 23.94
C CYS A 339 10.77 6.33 23.20
N GLY A 340 10.45 6.69 21.95
CA GLY A 340 9.59 5.89 21.08
C GLY A 340 10.18 4.51 20.75
N GLU A 341 11.48 4.43 20.48
CA GLU A 341 12.14 3.16 20.13
C GLU A 341 12.13 2.17 21.31
N CYS A 342 12.40 2.64 22.54
CA CYS A 342 12.25 1.81 23.75
C CYS A 342 10.84 1.21 23.85
N ARG A 343 9.81 1.98 23.50
CA ARG A 343 8.43 1.50 23.55
C ARG A 343 8.16 0.44 22.47
N VAL A 344 8.65 0.66 21.25
CA VAL A 344 8.55 -0.34 20.17
C VAL A 344 9.23 -1.65 20.56
N GLU A 345 10.43 -1.58 21.15
CA GLU A 345 11.18 -2.75 21.63
C GLU A 345 10.46 -3.50 22.76
N ALA A 346 9.91 -2.79 23.74
CA ALA A 346 9.19 -3.38 24.86
C ALA A 346 8.00 -4.25 24.39
N PHE A 347 7.27 -3.78 23.37
CA PHE A 347 6.20 -4.57 22.74
C PHE A 347 6.72 -5.79 21.97
N GLY A 348 7.90 -5.68 21.34
CA GLY A 348 8.55 -6.81 20.66
C GLY A 348 8.98 -7.91 21.65
N ALA A 349 9.61 -7.51 22.77
CA ALA A 349 10.05 -8.43 23.81
C ALA A 349 8.90 -9.15 24.50
N SER A 350 7.77 -8.45 24.76
CA SER A 350 6.57 -9.06 25.35
C SER A 350 5.93 -10.16 24.49
N ARG A 351 6.25 -10.26 23.19
CA ARG A 351 5.79 -11.35 22.31
C ARG A 351 6.71 -12.57 22.31
N LEU A 352 8.00 -12.39 22.60
CA LEU A 352 8.95 -13.50 22.75
C LEU A 352 8.71 -14.25 24.07
N VAL A 353 8.14 -13.56 25.06
CA VAL A 353 7.59 -14.17 26.27
C VAL A 353 6.11 -14.52 26.01
N ALA A 354 5.84 -15.52 25.18
CA ALA A 354 4.52 -16.16 25.21
C ALA A 354 4.33 -16.77 26.61
N PRO A 355 3.15 -16.66 27.25
CA PRO A 355 2.91 -17.36 28.48
C PRO A 355 3.08 -18.86 28.22
N ALA A 356 3.85 -19.54 29.08
CA ALA A 356 3.95 -21.00 29.04
C ALA A 356 2.54 -21.60 28.95
N PRO A 357 2.33 -22.67 28.15
CA PRO A 357 1.04 -23.32 28.07
C PRO A 357 0.58 -23.62 29.50
N ARG A 358 -0.55 -23.02 29.90
CA ARG A 358 -1.17 -23.31 31.19
C ARG A 358 -1.41 -24.80 31.23
N SER A 359 -0.80 -25.48 32.20
CA SER A 359 -1.10 -26.89 32.48
C SER A 359 -2.61 -27.05 32.60
N PRO A 360 -3.21 -28.09 31.99
CA PRO A 360 -4.63 -28.32 32.16
C PRO A 360 -4.96 -28.48 33.65
N PRO A 361 -6.14 -28.02 34.12
CA PRO A 361 -6.50 -28.17 35.51
C PRO A 361 -6.51 -29.66 35.87
N VAL A 362 -5.80 -30.02 36.94
CA VAL A 362 -5.92 -31.34 37.56
C VAL A 362 -7.37 -31.48 38.02
N ALA A 363 -8.11 -32.38 37.39
CA ALA A 363 -9.47 -32.69 37.78
C ALA A 363 -9.45 -33.29 39.20
N GLN A 364 -9.97 -32.54 40.17
CA GLN A 364 -10.24 -33.09 41.50
C GLN A 364 -11.45 -34.03 41.41
N ALA A 365 -11.23 -35.30 41.74
CA ALA A 365 -12.27 -36.31 41.85
C ALA A 365 -13.31 -35.88 42.91
N ARG A 366 -14.59 -35.93 42.56
CA ARG A 366 -15.70 -35.85 43.53
C ARG A 366 -16.21 -37.25 43.88
N PRO A 367 -16.66 -37.48 45.13
CA PRO A 367 -17.02 -38.82 45.61
C PRO A 367 -18.40 -39.27 45.11
N TRP A 368 -18.55 -40.58 45.06
CA TRP A 368 -19.73 -41.31 44.62
C TRP A 368 -20.94 -41.14 45.55
N GLY A 369 -22.12 -40.99 44.95
CA GLY A 369 -23.42 -41.18 45.60
C GLY A 369 -24.38 -41.91 44.65
N HIS A 370 -24.68 -43.17 44.95
CA HIS A 370 -25.83 -43.94 44.43
C HIS A 370 -27.11 -43.57 45.22
N PRO A 371 -28.35 -44.01 44.87
CA PRO A 371 -28.86 -44.93 43.83
C PRO A 371 -30.02 -44.24 43.01
N ALA A 372 -30.77 -44.81 42.06
CA ALA A 372 -31.48 -46.09 42.01
C ALA A 372 -31.99 -46.45 40.60
N ARG A 373 -32.18 -47.75 40.41
CA ARG A 373 -32.79 -48.40 39.24
C ARG A 373 -34.26 -48.01 39.06
N ARG A 374 -34.65 -47.70 37.81
CA ARG A 374 -35.80 -48.37 37.18
C ARG A 374 -35.69 -48.34 35.65
N SER A 375 -36.03 -49.48 35.07
CA SER A 375 -36.06 -49.80 33.65
C SER A 375 -37.11 -49.01 32.89
N LEU A 376 -36.75 -48.54 31.70
CA LEU A 376 -37.68 -48.38 30.58
C LEU A 376 -36.98 -48.87 29.31
N LEU A 377 -37.47 -50.01 28.83
CA LEU A 377 -37.27 -50.56 27.51
C LEU A 377 -38.01 -49.70 26.47
N ASN A 378 -37.53 -49.78 25.23
CA ASN A 378 -38.11 -49.34 23.96
C ASN A 378 -37.83 -47.88 23.57
N LEU A 379 -36.86 -47.71 22.65
CA LEU A 379 -37.12 -47.24 21.28
C LEU A 379 -35.86 -47.39 20.41
N ASP A 380 -36.11 -47.75 19.17
CA ASP A 380 -35.29 -48.55 18.27
C ASP A 380 -34.10 -47.82 17.61
N ILE A 381 -32.96 -48.51 17.57
CA ILE A 381 -31.74 -48.17 16.80
C ILE A 381 -31.93 -48.37 15.28
N LEU A 382 -33.14 -48.73 14.83
CA LEU A 382 -33.44 -49.01 13.43
C LEU A 382 -34.02 -47.81 12.66
N GLU A 383 -34.45 -46.73 13.31
CA GLU A 383 -34.97 -45.53 12.59
C GLU A 383 -33.89 -44.52 12.17
N VAL A 384 -32.73 -44.48 12.84
CA VAL A 384 -31.63 -43.56 12.48
C VAL A 384 -30.85 -44.07 11.26
N VAL A 385 -30.87 -45.38 11.01
CA VAL A 385 -30.20 -46.00 9.85
C VAL A 385 -31.05 -45.92 8.58
N ASP A 386 -32.39 -45.86 8.69
CA ASP A 386 -33.27 -45.67 7.54
C ASP A 386 -33.43 -44.19 7.11
N LEU A 387 -33.27 -43.23 8.03
CA LEU A 387 -33.19 -41.80 7.69
C LEU A 387 -31.90 -41.43 6.94
N PHE A 388 -30.78 -42.10 7.22
CA PHE A 388 -29.53 -41.93 6.45
C PHE A 388 -29.56 -42.68 5.10
N ARG A 389 -30.43 -43.69 4.95
CA ARG A 389 -30.60 -44.46 3.72
C ARG A 389 -31.55 -43.79 2.71
N GLN A 390 -32.45 -42.92 3.16
CA GLN A 390 -33.39 -42.17 2.29
C GLN A 390 -32.85 -40.84 1.71
N GLN A 391 -31.73 -40.31 2.19
CA GLN A 391 -31.19 -39.03 1.69
C GLN A 391 -30.05 -39.18 0.66
N MET A 392 -29.53 -40.40 0.43
CA MET A 392 -28.50 -40.68 -0.59
C MET A 392 -29.04 -41.26 -1.90
N ASN A 393 -30.34 -41.17 -2.18
CA ASN A 393 -30.93 -41.73 -3.41
C ASN A 393 -31.79 -40.74 -4.20
N ARG A 394 -31.25 -39.55 -4.49
CA ARG A 394 -31.70 -38.66 -5.58
C ARG A 394 -30.52 -37.94 -6.23
N SER A 395 -29.86 -38.62 -7.18
CA SER A 395 -29.39 -38.11 -8.48
C SER A 395 -28.36 -39.08 -9.06
N VAL A 396 -28.85 -39.82 -10.04
CA VAL A 396 -28.19 -40.80 -10.91
C VAL A 396 -26.86 -40.29 -11.47
N SER A 397 -25.81 -41.11 -11.41
CA SER A 397 -25.00 -41.53 -12.57
C SER A 397 -23.59 -42.03 -12.17
N ARG A 398 -23.52 -43.20 -11.53
CA ARG A 398 -22.27 -43.96 -11.34
C ARG A 398 -22.20 -45.25 -12.20
N ILE A 399 -23.27 -45.56 -12.92
CA ILE A 399 -23.35 -46.72 -13.83
C ILE A 399 -22.89 -46.36 -15.26
N TYR A 400 -22.89 -45.07 -15.63
CA TYR A 400 -22.40 -44.63 -16.95
C TYR A 400 -20.88 -44.73 -17.11
N TRP A 401 -20.09 -44.55 -16.03
CA TRP A 401 -18.63 -44.58 -16.12
C TRP A 401 -18.04 -45.98 -16.28
N VAL A 402 -18.75 -47.02 -15.84
CA VAL A 402 -18.28 -48.42 -15.94
C VAL A 402 -18.62 -49.03 -17.30
N LEU A 403 -19.71 -48.59 -17.95
CA LEU A 403 -20.02 -48.97 -19.33
C LEU A 403 -19.19 -48.19 -20.36
N LEU A 404 -18.77 -46.94 -20.05
CA LEU A 404 -17.90 -46.15 -20.92
C LEU A 404 -16.46 -46.68 -20.96
N LEU A 405 -15.97 -47.29 -19.87
CA LEU A 405 -14.61 -47.84 -19.82
C LEU A 405 -14.47 -49.19 -20.54
N VAL A 406 -15.58 -49.93 -20.71
CA VAL A 406 -15.62 -51.24 -21.37
C VAL A 406 -15.88 -51.11 -22.88
N ALA A 407 -16.43 -49.98 -23.34
CA ALA A 407 -16.63 -49.71 -24.77
C ALA A 407 -15.38 -49.16 -25.48
N VAL A 408 -14.35 -48.71 -24.75
CA VAL A 408 -13.14 -48.08 -25.33
C VAL A 408 -12.00 -49.09 -25.62
N THR A 409 -12.13 -50.36 -25.22
CA THR A 409 -11.08 -51.38 -25.43
C THR A 409 -11.41 -52.46 -26.45
N ALA A 410 -12.53 -52.38 -27.19
CA ALA A 410 -12.84 -53.32 -28.26
C ALA A 410 -13.61 -52.66 -29.41
N GLY A 411 -12.93 -52.29 -30.49
CA GLY A 411 -13.61 -51.93 -31.75
C GLY A 411 -12.79 -51.05 -32.69
N PHE A 412 -12.11 -51.70 -33.63
CA PHE A 412 -11.42 -51.09 -34.77
C PHE A 412 -12.36 -50.30 -35.70
N TRP A 413 -11.88 -49.13 -36.15
CA TRP A 413 -12.02 -48.52 -37.49
C TRP A 413 -13.41 -48.39 -38.14
N SER A 414 -13.94 -47.16 -38.20
CA SER A 414 -14.06 -46.36 -39.45
C SER A 414 -15.03 -45.15 -39.31
N ALA A 415 -14.57 -44.00 -39.83
CA ALA A 415 -15.36 -42.90 -40.42
C ALA A 415 -16.02 -41.77 -39.56
N ILE A 416 -15.49 -40.53 -39.73
CA ILE A 416 -16.16 -39.20 -39.85
C ILE A 416 -16.53 -38.41 -38.55
N PRO A 417 -16.45 -37.04 -38.48
CA PRO A 417 -15.44 -36.05 -38.94
C PRO A 417 -14.99 -35.08 -37.81
N ASP A 418 -14.10 -34.13 -38.13
CA ASP A 418 -13.61 -33.07 -37.25
C ASP A 418 -14.73 -32.23 -36.59
N THR A 419 -14.75 -32.19 -35.26
CA THR A 419 -15.43 -31.12 -34.50
C THR A 419 -14.42 -30.46 -33.56
N GLU A 420 -14.19 -29.18 -33.79
CA GLU A 420 -13.36 -28.28 -32.98
C GLU A 420 -13.68 -28.47 -31.48
N GLY A 421 -12.64 -28.83 -30.71
CA GLY A 421 -12.75 -28.92 -29.26
C GLY A 421 -13.02 -27.55 -28.63
N PRO A 422 -13.68 -27.50 -27.45
CA PRO A 422 -13.97 -26.24 -26.78
C PRO A 422 -12.66 -25.50 -26.47
N ALA A 423 -12.68 -24.17 -26.67
CA ALA A 423 -11.55 -23.29 -26.38
C ALA A 423 -10.97 -23.54 -24.97
N PRO A 424 -9.64 -23.53 -24.79
CA PRO A 424 -9.03 -23.80 -23.49
C PRO A 424 -9.50 -22.75 -22.46
N LEU A 425 -9.93 -23.23 -21.29
CA LEU A 425 -10.25 -22.38 -20.15
C LEU A 425 -9.02 -21.52 -19.78
N PRO A 426 -9.19 -20.24 -19.39
CA PRO A 426 -8.09 -19.42 -18.94
C PRO A 426 -7.41 -20.09 -17.74
N ALA A 427 -6.08 -20.21 -17.79
CA ALA A 427 -5.29 -20.82 -16.73
C ALA A 427 -5.31 -19.94 -15.48
N TYR A 428 -6.31 -20.11 -14.60
CA TYR A 428 -6.35 -19.41 -13.33
C TYR A 428 -5.34 -20.06 -12.35
N ARG A 429 -4.45 -19.25 -11.78
CA ARG A 429 -3.50 -19.70 -10.75
C ARG A 429 -4.18 -19.65 -9.39
N ILE A 430 -4.57 -20.81 -8.84
CA ILE A 430 -5.08 -20.89 -7.46
C ILE A 430 -3.91 -20.84 -6.48
N LEU A 431 -3.98 -19.94 -5.51
CA LEU A 431 -3.04 -19.82 -4.40
C LEU A 431 -3.77 -20.02 -3.06
N TRP A 432 -3.03 -20.39 -2.02
CA TRP A 432 -3.58 -20.79 -0.73
C TRP A 432 -2.93 -19.99 0.39
N PHE A 433 -3.70 -19.61 1.41
CA PHE A 433 -3.14 -18.94 2.57
C PHE A 433 -2.37 -19.91 3.47
N GLY A 434 -1.05 -19.79 3.53
CA GLY A 434 -0.19 -20.57 4.42
C GLY A 434 -0.38 -20.25 5.91
N ASN A 435 -0.88 -19.05 6.21
CA ASN A 435 -1.22 -18.53 7.54
C ASN A 435 -2.40 -17.54 7.43
N ASN A 436 -3.00 -17.17 8.57
CA ASN A 436 -4.01 -16.10 8.59
C ASN A 436 -3.44 -14.81 7.99
N GLY A 437 -4.19 -14.23 7.06
CA GLY A 437 -3.77 -13.08 6.28
C GLY A 437 -4.74 -11.90 6.36
N SER A 438 -4.45 -10.89 5.54
CA SER A 438 -5.33 -9.74 5.34
C SER A 438 -5.44 -9.49 3.84
N LEU A 439 -6.66 -9.45 3.33
CA LEU A 439 -6.96 -8.96 1.99
C LEU A 439 -7.06 -7.43 2.05
N ARG A 440 -6.38 -6.72 1.15
CA ARG A 440 -6.24 -5.25 1.19
C ARG A 440 -6.76 -4.58 -0.06
N ARG A 441 -7.20 -3.33 0.06
CA ARG A 441 -7.74 -2.57 -1.08
C ARG A 441 -6.65 -2.20 -2.10
N THR A 442 -5.45 -1.88 -1.64
CA THR A 442 -4.28 -1.52 -2.46
C THR A 442 -3.02 -2.26 -1.99
N PRO A 443 -1.95 -2.35 -2.82
CA PRO A 443 -0.67 -2.93 -2.38
C PRO A 443 -0.04 -2.08 -1.27
N GLY A 444 0.19 -2.66 -0.10
CA GLY A 444 0.89 -2.01 1.01
C GLY A 444 0.52 -2.55 2.38
N SER A 445 1.48 -2.63 3.30
CA SER A 445 1.25 -3.21 4.65
C SER A 445 0.38 -2.32 5.54
N THR A 446 0.15 -1.10 5.07
CA THR A 446 -0.66 -0.06 5.70
C THR A 446 -2.01 0.18 5.01
N SER A 447 -2.25 -0.43 3.83
CA SER A 447 -3.50 -0.30 3.07
C SER A 447 -4.73 -0.78 3.86
N SER A 448 -5.89 -0.18 3.61
CA SER A 448 -7.17 -0.58 4.19
C SER A 448 -7.42 -2.08 3.99
N ILE A 449 -7.65 -2.77 5.10
CA ILE A 449 -7.99 -4.20 5.10
C ILE A 449 -9.47 -4.31 4.74
N ILE A 450 -9.76 -5.11 3.72
CA ILE A 450 -11.12 -5.37 3.22
C ILE A 450 -11.58 -6.80 3.52
N GLY A 451 -10.67 -7.67 3.97
CA GLY A 451 -11.01 -9.03 4.38
C GLY A 451 -9.93 -9.68 5.25
N TYR A 452 -10.31 -10.75 5.94
CA TYR A 452 -9.42 -11.55 6.79
C TYR A 452 -9.44 -13.03 6.38
N PRO A 453 -8.79 -13.39 5.27
CA PRO A 453 -8.65 -14.79 4.89
C PRO A 453 -7.92 -15.58 5.97
N ARG A 454 -8.43 -16.78 6.24
CA ARG A 454 -7.85 -17.70 7.21
C ARG A 454 -6.81 -18.59 6.53
N GLN A 455 -5.94 -19.19 7.34
CA GLN A 455 -5.10 -20.29 6.88
C GLN A 455 -5.96 -21.34 6.17
N CYS A 456 -5.50 -21.81 5.01
CA CYS A 456 -6.18 -22.73 4.10
C CYS A 456 -7.29 -22.14 3.22
N ASP A 457 -7.62 -20.86 3.33
CA ASP A 457 -8.50 -20.22 2.34
C ASP A 457 -7.77 -20.19 0.99
N SER A 458 -8.49 -20.53 -0.08
CA SER A 458 -7.99 -20.43 -1.46
C SER A 458 -8.35 -19.08 -2.08
N VAL A 459 -7.49 -18.62 -2.98
CA VAL A 459 -7.69 -17.40 -3.76
C VAL A 459 -7.27 -17.64 -5.20
N ILE A 460 -7.86 -16.86 -6.12
CA ILE A 460 -7.49 -16.88 -7.54
C ILE A 460 -6.56 -15.69 -7.79
N ALA A 461 -5.34 -15.94 -8.24
CA ALA A 461 -4.43 -14.88 -8.65
C ALA A 461 -4.89 -14.25 -9.97
N LEU A 462 -4.87 -12.92 -10.03
CA LEU A 462 -5.33 -12.13 -11.18
C LEU A 462 -4.17 -11.57 -12.02
N GLU A 463 -2.98 -12.17 -11.92
CA GLU A 463 -1.75 -11.84 -12.69
C GLU A 463 -1.34 -10.36 -12.62
N ARG A 464 -1.69 -9.68 -11.52
CA ARG A 464 -1.26 -8.31 -11.22
C ARG A 464 -0.40 -8.35 -9.96
N GLU A 465 0.90 -8.10 -10.14
CA GLU A 465 1.88 -8.06 -9.06
C GLU A 465 2.44 -6.64 -8.88
N SER A 466 2.64 -6.22 -7.63
CA SER A 466 3.25 -4.93 -7.31
C SER A 466 4.02 -5.01 -5.99
N GLY A 467 5.35 -4.88 -6.05
CA GLY A 467 6.19 -4.73 -4.84
C GLY A 467 6.06 -5.87 -3.81
N GLY A 468 5.90 -7.12 -4.24
CA GLY A 468 5.68 -8.27 -3.35
C GLY A 468 4.22 -8.46 -2.90
N TRP A 469 3.27 -7.84 -3.61
CA TRP A 469 1.84 -8.03 -3.45
C TRP A 469 1.24 -8.63 -4.72
N GLU A 470 0.30 -9.54 -4.53
CA GLU A 470 -0.49 -10.20 -5.56
C GLU A 470 -1.93 -9.68 -5.48
N MET A 471 -2.52 -9.27 -6.60
CA MET A 471 -3.96 -9.08 -6.68
C MET A 471 -4.62 -10.45 -6.79
N VAL A 472 -5.55 -10.73 -5.87
CA VAL A 472 -6.27 -11.98 -5.81
C VAL A 472 -7.77 -11.76 -5.69
N GLN A 473 -8.54 -12.73 -6.17
CA GLN A 473 -9.96 -12.86 -5.89
C GLN A 473 -10.16 -13.87 -4.76
N TRP A 474 -10.82 -13.45 -3.68
CA TRP A 474 -11.20 -14.25 -2.53
C TRP A 474 -12.71 -14.20 -2.37
N GLY A 475 -13.40 -15.31 -2.68
CA GLY A 475 -14.86 -15.33 -2.78
C GLY A 475 -15.37 -14.36 -3.86
N GLN A 476 -16.19 -13.39 -3.46
CA GLN A 476 -16.74 -12.34 -4.33
C GLN A 476 -15.95 -11.02 -4.27
N GLN A 477 -14.82 -11.00 -3.56
CA GLN A 477 -14.02 -9.79 -3.36
C GLN A 477 -12.68 -9.89 -4.09
N GLU A 478 -12.26 -8.80 -4.75
CA GLU A 478 -10.89 -8.63 -5.23
C GLU A 478 -10.08 -7.78 -4.25
N GLY A 479 -8.82 -8.12 -4.05
CA GLY A 479 -7.90 -7.33 -3.26
C GLY A 479 -6.46 -7.82 -3.31
N TRP A 480 -5.58 -7.08 -2.66
CA TRP A 480 -4.15 -7.34 -2.62
C TRP A 480 -3.75 -8.14 -1.39
N VAL A 481 -2.92 -9.16 -1.60
CA VAL A 481 -2.34 -9.99 -0.54
C VAL A 481 -0.83 -10.01 -0.71
N ARG A 482 -0.09 -9.97 0.40
CA ARG A 482 1.38 -10.05 0.33
C ARG A 482 1.76 -11.46 -0.10
N THR A 483 2.56 -11.59 -1.16
CA THR A 483 2.88 -12.88 -1.80
C THR A 483 3.42 -13.92 -0.81
N ARG A 484 4.20 -13.50 0.20
CA ARG A 484 4.71 -14.40 1.25
C ARG A 484 3.65 -15.10 2.12
N PHE A 485 2.38 -14.67 2.07
CA PHE A 485 1.27 -15.34 2.76
C PHE A 485 0.55 -16.35 1.85
N LEU A 486 0.92 -16.39 0.57
CA LEU A 486 0.33 -17.24 -0.45
C LEU A 486 1.31 -18.36 -0.80
N ASP A 487 0.80 -19.59 -0.76
CA ASP A 487 1.49 -20.79 -1.18
C ASP A 487 0.85 -21.32 -2.47
N ALA A 488 1.66 -21.91 -3.35
CA ALA A 488 1.18 -22.54 -4.58
C ALA A 488 0.37 -23.82 -4.33
N SER A 489 0.50 -24.39 -3.13
CA SER A 489 -0.19 -25.61 -2.71
C SER A 489 -0.73 -25.47 -1.29
N PRO A 490 -1.81 -26.18 -0.95
CA PRO A 490 -2.26 -26.34 0.43
C PRO A 490 -1.15 -26.70 1.40
N ALA A 491 -1.21 -26.14 2.61
CA ALA A 491 -0.52 -26.75 3.73
C ALA A 491 -1.16 -28.12 4.07
N PRO A 492 -0.40 -29.14 4.52
CA PRO A 492 -0.95 -30.44 4.93
C PRO A 492 -2.04 -30.33 6.01
N SER A 493 -1.95 -29.31 6.87
CA SER A 493 -2.94 -28.96 7.88
C SER A 493 -4.32 -28.61 7.32
N CYS A 494 -4.42 -28.25 6.04
CA CYS A 494 -5.67 -27.94 5.36
C CYS A 494 -6.54 -29.18 5.10
N PHE A 495 -5.94 -30.37 5.14
CA PHE A 495 -6.63 -31.65 4.96
C PHE A 495 -6.98 -32.35 6.27
N LEU A 496 -6.67 -31.74 7.43
CA LEU A 496 -6.83 -32.32 8.77
C LEU A 496 -7.96 -31.68 9.58
N ARG A 497 -8.77 -30.80 9.00
CA ARG A 497 -9.98 -30.26 9.66
C ARG A 497 -11.21 -31.10 9.25
N PRO A 498 -12.01 -31.60 10.21
CA PRO A 498 -13.29 -32.23 9.91
C PRO A 498 -14.31 -31.23 9.36
#